data_AF-A0A6N6P5D1-F1
#
_entry.id   AF-A0A6N6P5D1-F1
#
_cell.length_a   1.000
_cell.length_b   1.000
_cell.length_c   1.000
_cell.angle_alpha   90.00
_cell.angle_beta   90.00
_cell.angle_gamma   90.00
#
_symmetry.space_group_name_H-M   'P 1'
#
loop_
_entity.id
_entity.type
_entity.pdbx_description
1 polymer ?
#
loop_
_entity_poly.entity_id
_entity_poly.type
_entity_poly.pdbx_seq_one_letter_code
_entity_poly.pdbx_strand_id
1 'polypeptide(L)'
;MSHWLIKSEPEVFGIADLARVRCEPWSGVRNYQARNFMWKDMQPGELALFYHSNAKPPGIVGVARVAGPPRPDPTQFDPAGEYFDAKAKASAPRWWLVDFEYVATLPRMLTLTELKADPTLAAMAVCQRGSRLSINPVSASHFARVCQLGGWDGAGSQAAPPPLVPTPHGPL
;
A
#
# COMPACT_ATOMS: atom_id res chain seq x y z
N MET A 1 -6.44 -8.32 -13.60
CA MET A 1 -5.60 -7.96 -12.44
C MET A 1 -6.02 -6.59 -11.98
N SER A 2 -6.27 -6.44 -10.69
CA SER A 2 -6.58 -5.15 -10.07
C SER A 2 -5.29 -4.40 -9.77
N HIS A 3 -5.39 -3.08 -9.66
CA HIS A 3 -4.31 -2.24 -9.17
C HIS A 3 -4.76 -1.50 -7.92
N TRP A 4 -3.79 -1.10 -7.12
CA TRP A 4 -4.03 -0.50 -5.81
C TRP A 4 -3.27 0.81 -5.66
N LEU A 5 -3.65 1.60 -4.66
CA LEU A 5 -2.86 2.71 -4.14
C LEU A 5 -2.79 2.54 -2.63
N ILE A 6 -1.57 2.55 -2.09
CA ILE A 6 -1.29 2.51 -0.66
C ILE A 6 -0.65 3.82 -0.22
N LYS A 7 -1.10 4.37 0.90
CA LYS A 7 -0.58 5.61 1.47
C LYS A 7 0.33 5.31 2.65
N SER A 8 1.47 5.99 2.70
CA SER A 8 2.35 6.01 3.87
C SER A 8 2.92 7.42 4.05
N GLU A 9 3.23 7.78 5.28
CA GLU A 9 3.93 9.04 5.58
C GLU A 9 5.44 8.80 5.44
N PRO A 10 6.15 9.58 4.61
CA PRO A 10 7.55 9.32 4.31
C PRO A 10 8.49 9.48 5.50
N GLU A 11 8.09 10.24 6.52
CA GLU A 11 8.86 10.40 7.76
C GLU A 11 8.76 9.18 8.68
N VAL A 12 7.71 8.35 8.51
CA VAL A 12 7.50 7.12 9.27
C VAL A 12 8.00 5.91 8.47
N PHE A 13 7.55 5.78 7.21
CA PHE A 13 7.94 4.69 6.33
C PHE A 13 7.80 5.10 4.86
N GLY A 14 8.92 5.40 4.21
CA GLY A 14 8.97 5.83 2.81
C GLY A 14 9.17 4.68 1.81
N ILE A 15 9.18 5.00 0.52
CA ILE A 15 9.47 4.02 -0.55
C ILE A 15 10.93 3.54 -0.46
N ALA A 16 11.84 4.39 0.02
CA ALA A 16 13.23 4.04 0.27
C ALA A 16 13.37 3.01 1.39
N ASP A 17 12.53 3.09 2.43
CA ASP A 17 12.47 2.07 3.49
C ASP A 17 11.98 0.75 2.93
N LEU A 18 10.90 0.76 2.14
CA LEU A 18 10.42 -0.45 1.47
C LEU A 18 11.49 -1.06 0.56
N ALA A 19 12.25 -0.23 -0.17
CA ALA A 19 13.36 -0.69 -0.99
C ALA A 19 14.48 -1.35 -0.17
N ARG A 20 14.73 -0.85 1.05
CA ARG A 20 15.73 -1.38 1.98
C ARG A 20 15.29 -2.69 2.62
N VAL A 21 14.06 -2.76 3.13
CA VAL A 21 13.53 -3.96 3.81
C VAL A 21 13.00 -5.02 2.84
N ARG A 22 12.80 -4.66 1.57
CA ARG A 22 12.28 -5.47 0.45
C ARG A 22 10.83 -5.90 0.57
N CYS A 23 10.38 -6.27 1.75
CA CYS A 23 9.00 -6.67 2.03
C CYS A 23 8.58 -6.16 3.41
N GLU A 24 7.40 -5.56 3.50
CA GLU A 24 6.87 -4.98 4.74
C GLU A 24 5.42 -5.42 4.99
N PRO A 25 5.09 -5.92 6.20
CA PRO A 25 3.70 -6.09 6.60
C PRO A 25 2.97 -4.76 6.70
N TRP A 26 1.90 -4.59 5.92
CA TRP A 26 1.13 -3.34 5.89
C TRP A 26 0.13 -3.23 7.04
N SER A 27 0.68 -3.17 8.26
CA SER A 27 -0.07 -3.13 9.52
C SER A 27 -0.70 -1.75 9.78
N GLY A 28 -1.52 -1.67 10.84
CA GLY A 28 -2.06 -0.38 11.32
C GLY A 28 -3.28 0.15 10.55
N VAL A 29 -3.78 -0.59 9.54
CA VAL A 29 -5.01 -0.20 8.84
C VAL A 29 -6.21 -0.37 9.77
N ARG A 30 -6.84 0.74 10.17
CA ARG A 30 -8.00 0.79 11.08
C ARG A 30 -9.27 1.38 10.46
N ASN A 31 -9.34 1.38 9.13
CA ASN A 31 -10.54 1.74 8.38
C ASN A 31 -11.19 0.47 7.78
N TYR A 32 -12.48 0.25 8.04
CA TYR A 32 -13.18 -0.97 7.60
C TYR A 32 -13.21 -1.17 6.09
N GLN A 33 -13.34 -0.10 5.31
CA GLN A 33 -13.36 -0.18 3.85
C GLN A 33 -11.96 -0.48 3.31
N ALA A 34 -10.93 0.22 3.80
CA ALA A 34 -9.53 -0.07 3.45
C ALA A 34 -9.15 -1.51 3.81
N ARG A 35 -9.51 -1.97 5.01
CA ARG A 35 -9.35 -3.36 5.42
C ARG A 35 -10.06 -4.31 4.46
N ASN A 36 -11.32 -4.01 4.09
CA ASN A 36 -12.09 -4.84 3.17
C ASN A 36 -11.40 -5.05 1.83
N PHE A 37 -10.82 -4.00 1.26
CA PHE A 37 -10.00 -4.13 0.06
C PHE A 37 -8.83 -5.09 0.25
N MET A 38 -8.11 -5.00 1.38
CA MET A 38 -6.95 -5.87 1.63
C MET A 38 -7.32 -7.34 1.77
N TRP A 39 -8.30 -7.68 2.61
CA TRP A 39 -8.55 -9.08 2.95
C TRP A 39 -9.53 -9.81 2.03
N LYS A 40 -10.38 -9.08 1.29
CA LYS A 40 -11.34 -9.70 0.37
C LYS A 40 -10.90 -9.62 -1.08
N ASP A 41 -10.25 -8.53 -1.47
CA ASP A 41 -10.15 -8.17 -2.88
C ASP A 41 -8.71 -8.23 -3.41
N MET A 42 -7.70 -7.90 -2.59
CA MET A 42 -6.29 -7.98 -2.99
C MET A 42 -5.83 -9.42 -3.20
N GLN A 43 -5.09 -9.64 -4.29
CA GLN A 43 -4.47 -10.93 -4.60
C GLN A 43 -2.94 -10.81 -4.69
N PRO A 44 -2.18 -11.84 -4.27
CA PRO A 44 -0.74 -11.89 -4.46
C PRO A 44 -0.36 -11.64 -5.92
N GLY A 45 0.69 -10.84 -6.13
CA GLY A 45 1.16 -10.44 -7.45
C GLY A 45 0.54 -9.15 -8.01
N GLU A 46 -0.56 -8.65 -7.44
CA GLU A 46 -1.14 -7.38 -7.87
C GLU A 46 -0.29 -6.17 -7.46
N LEU A 47 -0.29 -5.14 -8.31
CA LEU A 47 0.57 -3.96 -8.13
C LEU A 47 -0.15 -2.84 -7.38
N ALA A 48 0.61 -2.10 -6.59
CA ALA A 48 0.15 -0.95 -5.84
C ALA A 48 1.02 0.27 -6.13
N LEU A 49 0.40 1.43 -6.35
CA LEU A 49 1.06 2.73 -6.37
C LEU A 49 1.37 3.15 -4.93
N PHE A 50 2.63 3.45 -4.65
CA PHE A 50 3.08 3.92 -3.34
C PHE A 50 2.96 5.44 -3.26
N TYR A 51 2.07 5.92 -2.38
CA TYR A 51 1.73 7.33 -2.22
C TYR A 51 2.29 7.88 -0.90
N HIS A 52 3.09 8.93 -0.98
CA HIS A 52 3.51 9.71 0.18
C HIS A 52 2.39 10.68 0.61
N SER A 53 1.74 10.33 1.72
CA SER A 53 0.76 11.19 2.41
C SER A 53 1.42 12.07 3.47
N ASN A 54 0.70 13.10 3.91
CA ASN A 54 1.18 14.07 4.90
C ASN A 54 2.56 14.68 4.56
N ALA A 55 2.90 14.74 3.28
CA ALA A 55 4.17 15.22 2.76
C ALA A 55 4.02 16.54 1.99
N LYS A 56 5.12 17.24 1.75
CA LYS A 56 5.16 18.49 0.98
C LYS A 56 6.22 18.39 -0.14
N PRO A 57 5.81 18.16 -1.40
CA PRO A 57 4.45 17.86 -1.86
C PRO A 57 4.03 16.41 -1.50
N PRO A 58 2.72 16.10 -1.43
CA PRO A 58 2.26 14.71 -1.40
C PRO A 58 2.10 14.18 -2.83
N GLY A 59 2.23 12.86 -3.01
CA GLY A 59 2.16 12.28 -4.35
C GLY A 59 2.62 10.83 -4.45
N ILE A 60 2.57 10.29 -5.67
CA ILE A 60 2.98 8.93 -5.97
C ILE A 60 4.47 8.91 -6.28
N VAL A 61 5.20 8.01 -5.61
CA VAL A 61 6.66 7.95 -5.66
C VAL A 61 7.20 6.60 -6.13
N GLY A 62 6.36 5.58 -6.21
CA GLY A 62 6.83 4.23 -6.51
C GLY A 62 5.72 3.23 -6.79
N VAL A 63 6.15 2.00 -7.02
CA VAL A 63 5.32 0.82 -7.22
C VAL A 63 5.76 -0.25 -6.21
N ALA A 64 4.78 -0.87 -5.59
CA ALA A 64 4.90 -2.04 -4.73
C ALA A 64 4.05 -3.18 -5.30
N ARG A 65 4.18 -4.37 -4.73
CA ARG A 65 3.40 -5.55 -5.12
C ARG A 65 2.89 -6.28 -3.89
N VAL A 66 1.68 -6.81 -3.96
CA VAL A 66 1.12 -7.67 -2.90
C VAL A 66 1.94 -8.97 -2.87
N ALA A 67 2.67 -9.21 -1.79
CA ALA A 67 3.64 -10.31 -1.69
C ALA A 67 3.00 -11.63 -1.22
N GLY A 68 1.83 -11.57 -0.57
CA GLY A 68 1.22 -12.75 0.03
C GLY A 68 -0.27 -12.58 0.34
N PRO A 69 -0.94 -13.67 0.76
CA PRO A 69 -2.35 -13.63 1.13
C PRO A 69 -2.57 -12.80 2.40
N PRO A 70 -3.80 -12.30 2.61
CA PRO A 70 -4.13 -11.53 3.79
C PRO A 70 -4.06 -12.38 5.06
N ARG A 71 -3.62 -11.77 6.16
CA ARG A 71 -3.56 -12.38 7.49
C ARG A 71 -4.01 -11.41 8.58
N PRO A 72 -4.42 -11.90 9.76
CA PRO A 72 -4.74 -11.04 10.89
C PRO A 72 -3.58 -10.10 11.21
N ASP A 73 -3.88 -8.81 11.41
CA ASP A 73 -2.88 -7.84 11.83
C ASP A 73 -2.51 -8.10 13.30
N PRO A 74 -1.27 -8.55 13.62
CA PRO A 74 -0.91 -8.91 14.99
C PRO A 74 -0.94 -7.71 15.94
N THR A 75 -0.77 -6.48 15.41
CA THR A 75 -0.76 -5.24 16.22
C THR A 75 -2.10 -4.95 16.89
N GLN A 76 -3.19 -5.56 16.42
CA GLN A 76 -4.51 -5.38 17.03
C GLN A 76 -4.64 -6.06 18.41
N PHE A 77 -3.74 -7.00 18.74
CA PHE A 77 -3.80 -7.80 19.96
C PHE A 77 -2.81 -7.35 21.04
N ASP A 78 -1.90 -6.42 20.74
CA ASP A 78 -0.90 -5.92 21.67
C ASP A 78 -1.45 -4.76 22.52
N PRO A 79 -1.70 -4.93 23.83
CA PRO A 79 -2.27 -3.88 24.67
C PRO A 79 -1.39 -2.64 24.84
N ALA A 80 -0.08 -2.75 24.57
CA ALA A 80 0.86 -1.64 24.64
C ALA A 80 1.04 -0.94 23.28
N GLY A 81 0.54 -1.55 22.20
CA GLY A 81 0.73 -1.05 20.83
C GLY A 81 -0.25 0.06 20.45
N GLU A 82 0.19 0.96 19.57
CA GLU A 82 -0.62 2.09 19.04
C GLU A 82 -1.93 1.61 18.42
N TYR A 83 -1.92 0.45 17.76
CA TYR A 83 -3.04 -0.05 16.99
C TYR A 83 -3.86 -1.13 17.70
N PHE A 84 -3.74 -1.23 19.02
CA PHE A 84 -4.53 -2.13 19.86
C PHE A 84 -6.03 -1.94 19.66
N ASP A 85 -6.77 -3.04 19.62
CA ASP A 85 -8.23 -3.02 19.64
C ASP A 85 -8.75 -3.97 20.70
N ALA A 86 -9.20 -3.43 21.84
CA ALA A 86 -9.71 -4.20 22.98
C ALA A 86 -10.88 -5.14 22.64
N LYS A 87 -11.55 -4.96 21.50
CA LYS A 87 -12.65 -5.83 21.05
C LYS A 87 -12.18 -6.88 20.03
N ALA A 88 -10.96 -6.81 19.54
CA ALA A 88 -10.39 -7.82 18.66
C ALA A 88 -9.97 -9.06 19.48
N LYS A 89 -10.24 -10.25 18.93
CA LYS A 89 -9.86 -11.53 19.54
C LYS A 89 -9.15 -12.38 18.49
N ALA A 90 -8.20 -13.23 18.91
CA ALA A 90 -7.50 -14.13 17.98
C ALA A 90 -8.46 -15.05 17.21
N SER A 91 -9.57 -15.47 17.85
CA SER A 91 -10.63 -16.26 17.23
C SER A 91 -11.57 -15.48 16.31
N ALA A 92 -11.58 -14.15 16.39
CA ALA A 92 -12.38 -13.26 15.55
C ALA A 92 -11.62 -11.94 15.28
N PRO A 93 -10.55 -11.98 14.44
CA PRO A 93 -9.76 -10.81 14.14
C PRO A 93 -10.59 -9.75 13.40
N ARG A 94 -10.44 -8.49 13.83
CA ARG A 94 -11.16 -7.35 13.22
C ARG A 94 -10.35 -6.69 12.13
N TRP A 95 -9.01 -6.75 12.24
CA TRP A 95 -8.07 -6.08 11.35
C TRP A 95 -7.20 -7.10 10.63
N TRP A 96 -6.89 -6.79 9.38
CA TRP A 96 -6.21 -7.67 8.46
C TRP A 96 -5.19 -6.85 7.69
N LEU A 97 -4.07 -7.48 7.36
CA LEU A 97 -3.03 -6.90 6.54
C LEU A 97 -2.63 -7.85 5.41
N VAL A 98 -1.95 -7.29 4.42
CA VAL A 98 -1.15 -8.02 3.43
C VAL A 98 0.27 -7.49 3.51
N ASP A 99 1.23 -8.28 3.05
CA ASP A 99 2.61 -7.83 2.94
C ASP A 99 2.81 -7.18 1.56
N PHE A 100 3.54 -6.07 1.49
CA PHE A 100 3.94 -5.44 0.23
C PHE A 100 5.44 -5.59 0.02
N GLU A 101 5.84 -5.90 -1.20
CA GLU A 101 7.24 -5.87 -1.61
C GLU A 101 7.54 -4.68 -2.51
N TYR A 102 8.79 -4.21 -2.44
CA TYR A 102 9.29 -3.16 -3.32
C TYR A 102 9.38 -3.65 -4.78
N VAL A 103 8.83 -2.87 -5.71
CA VAL A 103 9.03 -3.11 -7.15
C VAL A 103 9.94 -2.05 -7.75
N ALA A 104 9.58 -0.78 -7.62
CA ALA A 104 10.35 0.32 -8.20
C ALA A 104 10.04 1.66 -7.52
N THR A 105 11.05 2.53 -7.43
CA THR A 105 10.85 3.97 -7.28
C THR A 105 10.60 4.57 -8.65
N LEU A 106 9.60 5.44 -8.79
CA LEU A 106 9.35 6.14 -10.05
C LEU A 106 10.52 7.10 -10.35
N PRO A 107 11.03 7.14 -11.59
CA PRO A 107 12.02 8.14 -11.99
C PRO A 107 11.59 9.57 -11.68
N ARG A 108 10.28 9.85 -11.76
CA ARG A 108 9.69 11.12 -11.38
C ARG A 108 8.48 10.92 -10.49
N MET A 109 8.47 11.59 -9.34
CA MET A 109 7.27 11.70 -8.50
C MET A 109 6.13 12.37 -9.27
N LEU A 110 4.90 11.89 -9.06
CA LEU A 110 3.69 12.59 -9.50
C LEU A 110 2.97 13.19 -8.29
N THR A 111 2.96 14.51 -8.22
CA THR A 111 2.34 15.24 -7.10
C THR A 111 0.81 15.18 -7.18
N LEU A 112 0.13 15.30 -6.03
CA LEU A 112 -1.34 15.37 -5.99
C LEU A 112 -1.92 16.48 -6.90
N THR A 113 -1.20 17.59 -7.04
CA THR A 113 -1.59 18.68 -7.94
C THR A 113 -1.59 18.21 -9.39
N GLU A 114 -0.56 17.50 -9.83
CA GLU A 114 -0.51 16.93 -11.18
C GLU A 114 -1.57 15.84 -11.39
N LEU A 115 -1.80 14.97 -10.39
CA LEU A 115 -2.87 13.96 -10.46
C LEU A 115 -4.25 14.58 -10.64
N LYS A 116 -4.51 15.73 -10.00
CA LYS A 116 -5.79 16.46 -10.13
C LYS A 116 -5.91 17.23 -11.44
N ALA A 117 -4.79 17.64 -12.03
CA ALA A 117 -4.76 18.37 -13.30
C ALA A 117 -4.92 17.44 -14.52
N ASP A 118 -4.54 16.18 -14.41
CA ASP A 118 -4.70 15.20 -15.48
C ASP A 118 -6.16 14.69 -15.55
N PRO A 119 -6.87 14.84 -16.69
CA PRO A 119 -8.27 14.44 -16.83
C PRO A 119 -8.52 12.94 -16.61
N THR A 120 -7.52 12.11 -16.87
CA THR A 120 -7.61 10.65 -16.65
C THR A 120 -7.47 10.34 -15.16
N LEU A 121 -6.66 11.08 -14.42
CA LEU A 121 -6.32 10.78 -13.02
C LEU A 121 -7.19 11.53 -12.01
N ALA A 122 -7.87 12.61 -12.42
CA ALA A 122 -8.71 13.42 -11.55
C ALA A 122 -9.85 12.62 -10.89
N ALA A 123 -10.28 11.51 -11.49
CA ALA A 123 -11.30 10.61 -10.95
C ALA A 123 -10.77 9.61 -9.90
N MET A 124 -9.45 9.52 -9.68
CA MET A 124 -8.88 8.63 -8.67
C MET A 124 -9.40 8.98 -7.27
N ALA A 125 -9.59 7.96 -6.43
CA ALA A 125 -10.07 8.14 -5.06
C ALA A 125 -9.20 9.10 -4.23
N VAL A 126 -7.88 9.14 -4.47
CA VAL A 126 -6.95 10.06 -3.79
C VAL A 126 -7.14 11.53 -4.19
N CYS A 127 -7.72 11.79 -5.37
CA CYS A 127 -8.01 13.13 -5.87
C CYS A 127 -9.33 13.69 -5.31
N GLN A 128 -10.23 12.81 -4.83
CA GLN A 128 -11.54 13.20 -4.34
C GLN A 128 -11.47 13.91 -2.97
N ARG A 129 -12.24 14.99 -2.81
CA ARG A 129 -12.33 15.72 -1.54
C ARG A 129 -12.86 14.80 -0.45
N GLY A 130 -12.25 14.85 0.74
CA GLY A 130 -12.68 14.06 1.90
C GLY A 130 -12.25 12.58 1.87
N SER A 131 -11.52 12.13 0.85
CA SER A 131 -10.99 10.76 0.80
C SER A 131 -9.98 10.51 1.92
N ARG A 132 -10.41 9.75 2.93
CA ARG A 132 -9.60 9.33 4.09
C ARG A 132 -9.10 7.89 3.99
N LEU A 133 -9.30 7.23 2.85
CA LEU A 133 -8.86 5.86 2.64
C LEU A 133 -7.36 5.81 2.42
N SER A 134 -6.65 5.02 3.23
CA SER A 134 -5.22 4.73 3.08
C SER A 134 -4.94 3.70 1.99
N ILE A 135 -5.94 2.89 1.64
CA ILE A 135 -5.87 1.88 0.58
C ILE A 135 -7.06 2.07 -0.34
N ASN A 136 -6.80 2.12 -1.64
CA ASN A 136 -7.83 2.35 -2.65
C ASN A 136 -7.61 1.47 -3.88
N PRO A 137 -8.68 1.00 -4.54
CA PRO A 137 -8.56 0.42 -5.86
C PRO A 137 -8.17 1.49 -6.89
N VAL A 138 -7.43 1.07 -7.91
CA VAL A 138 -6.97 1.86 -9.04
C VAL A 138 -7.35 1.12 -10.31
N SER A 139 -8.01 1.81 -11.25
CA SER A 139 -8.31 1.21 -12.55
C SER A 139 -7.04 1.00 -13.35
N ALA A 140 -7.07 0.06 -14.31
CA ALA A 140 -5.94 -0.16 -15.22
C ALA A 140 -5.56 1.12 -15.98
N SER A 141 -6.54 1.95 -16.38
CA SER A 141 -6.28 3.23 -17.07
C SER A 141 -5.56 4.24 -16.18
N HIS A 142 -5.96 4.37 -14.91
CA HIS A 142 -5.27 5.25 -13.96
C HIS A 142 -3.85 4.76 -13.69
N PHE A 143 -3.68 3.46 -13.45
CA PHE A 143 -2.37 2.87 -13.16
C PHE A 143 -1.42 3.08 -14.34
N ALA A 144 -1.83 2.73 -15.57
CA ALA A 144 -1.03 2.90 -16.77
C ALA A 144 -0.64 4.37 -16.99
N ARG A 145 -1.57 5.30 -16.78
CA ARG A 145 -1.29 6.74 -16.93
C ARG A 145 -0.29 7.25 -15.89
N VAL A 146 -0.37 6.79 -14.64
CA VAL A 146 0.64 7.10 -13.61
C VAL A 146 2.01 6.56 -14.00
N CYS A 147 2.09 5.31 -14.49
CA CYS A 147 3.35 4.71 -14.91
C CYS A 147 3.98 5.49 -16.07
N GLN A 148 3.18 5.87 -17.08
CA GLN A 148 3.61 6.69 -18.21
C GLN A 148 4.18 8.04 -17.76
N LEU A 149 3.45 8.78 -16.92
CA LEU A 149 3.87 10.10 -16.46
C LEU A 149 5.03 10.04 -15.45
N GLY A 150 5.10 8.97 -14.66
CA GLY A 150 6.16 8.71 -13.69
C GLY A 150 7.44 8.14 -14.32
N GLY A 151 7.39 7.70 -15.58
CA GLY A 151 8.52 7.14 -16.32
C GLY A 151 8.83 5.68 -16.02
N TRP A 152 7.85 4.88 -15.57
CA TRP A 152 8.05 3.46 -15.31
C TRP A 152 7.45 2.61 -16.44
N ASP A 153 8.26 1.73 -17.03
CA ASP A 153 7.94 0.91 -18.20
C ASP A 153 7.39 -0.49 -17.85
N GLY A 154 7.27 -0.80 -16.56
CA GLY A 154 6.77 -2.10 -16.09
C GLY A 154 7.83 -3.19 -15.98
N ALA A 155 9.11 -2.91 -16.26
CA ALA A 155 10.18 -3.92 -16.29
C ALA A 155 10.42 -4.67 -14.96
N GLY A 156 9.93 -4.14 -13.83
CA GLY A 156 9.99 -4.77 -12.51
C GLY A 156 8.82 -5.71 -12.16
N SER A 157 7.77 -5.77 -12.99
CA SER A 157 6.53 -6.51 -12.68
C SER A 157 6.65 -8.04 -12.80
N GLN A 158 7.65 -8.55 -13.53
CA GLN A 158 7.78 -9.97 -13.87
C GLN A 158 8.69 -10.78 -12.93
N ALA A 159 9.39 -10.16 -11.98
CA ALA A 159 10.20 -10.90 -11.03
C ALA A 159 9.29 -11.72 -10.10
N ALA A 160 9.41 -13.04 -10.08
CA ALA A 160 8.68 -13.89 -9.13
C ALA A 160 8.88 -13.35 -7.69
N PRO A 161 7.83 -13.37 -6.84
CA PRO A 161 7.98 -12.95 -5.45
C PRO A 161 9.12 -13.77 -4.81
N PRO A 162 10.08 -13.15 -4.11
CA PRO A 162 11.05 -13.89 -3.33
C PRO A 162 10.28 -14.75 -2.31
N PRO A 163 10.77 -15.95 -1.97
CA PRO A 163 10.13 -16.75 -0.94
C PRO A 163 9.99 -15.91 0.33
N LEU A 164 8.78 -15.85 0.89
CA LEU A 164 8.50 -15.17 2.15
C LEU A 164 9.51 -15.69 3.18
N VAL A 165 10.48 -14.86 3.55
CA VAL A 165 11.36 -15.17 4.67
C VAL A 165 10.50 -14.95 5.91
N PRO A 166 10.17 -16.00 6.68
CA PRO A 166 9.43 -15.80 7.92
C PRO A 166 10.24 -14.84 8.78
N THR A 167 9.68 -13.68 9.09
CA THR A 167 10.21 -12.81 10.13
C THR A 167 10.27 -13.64 11.41
N PRO A 168 11.40 -13.64 12.15
CA PRO A 168 11.44 -14.28 13.45
C PRO A 168 10.50 -13.52 14.37
N HIS A 169 9.30 -14.06 14.57
CA HIS A 169 8.38 -13.56 15.58
C HIS A 169 8.95 -13.85 16.96
N GLY A 170 9.44 -12.78 17.61
CA GLY A 170 9.33 -12.52 19.04
C GLY A 170 10.20 -13.34 20.01
N PRO A 171 10.63 -12.74 21.14
CA PRO A 171 11.26 -13.50 22.21
C PRO A 171 10.22 -14.38 22.93
N LEU A 172 10.71 -15.50 23.45
CA LEU A 172 10.02 -16.53 24.25
C LEU A 172 9.26 -15.97 25.46
#